data_AF-A0A7S1WTE3-F1
#
_entry.id   AF-A0A7S1WTE3-F1
#
_cell.length_a   1.000
_cell.length_b   1.000
_cell.length_c   1.000
_cell.angle_alpha   90.00
_cell.angle_beta   90.00
_cell.angle_gamma   90.00
#
_symmetry.space_group_name_H-M   'P 1'
#
loop_
_entity.id
_entity.type
_entity.pdbx_description
1 polymer ?
#
loop_
_entity_poly.entity_id
_entity_poly.type
_entity_poly.pdbx_seq_one_letter_code
_entity_poly.pdbx_strand_id
1 'polypeptide(L)'
;DTLPLGNEELSFALGKDGSTRRKLARASGCILEYVGNVAYMAGTIPERRRARDYLGWLMRQRTGPVVVDLTGRADMNVVEIPEEMRGMMRAAALREVERETGTFCFFQGDTGTSSQLLVCGH
;
A
#
# COMPACT_ATOMS: atom_id res chain seq x y z
N ASP A 1 5.71 -15.66 -6.03
CA ASP A 1 6.46 -14.48 -6.50
C ASP A 1 7.50 -14.06 -5.49
N THR A 2 8.61 -13.50 -5.96
CA THR A 2 9.64 -12.90 -5.10
C THR A 2 10.02 -11.49 -5.55
N LEU A 3 10.51 -10.67 -4.61
CA LEU A 3 11.07 -9.35 -4.86
C LEU A 3 12.26 -9.11 -3.91
N PRO A 4 13.50 -9.00 -4.42
CA PRO A 4 14.65 -8.56 -3.61
C PRO A 4 14.48 -7.11 -3.15
N LEU A 5 14.91 -6.81 -1.93
CA LEU A 5 14.85 -5.48 -1.30
C LEU A 5 16.22 -5.12 -0.73
N GLY A 6 16.64 -3.86 -0.88
CA GLY A 6 17.76 -3.31 -0.14
C GLY A 6 17.46 -3.21 1.37
N ASN A 7 18.49 -3.06 2.21
CA ASN A 7 18.31 -3.00 3.68
C ASN A 7 17.35 -1.88 4.11
N GLU A 8 17.47 -0.70 3.48
CA GLU A 8 16.59 0.43 3.77
C GLU A 8 15.16 0.20 3.26
N GLU A 9 15.00 -0.47 2.12
CA GLU A 9 13.70 -0.82 1.56
C GLU A 9 12.99 -1.84 2.44
N LEU A 10 13.72 -2.85 2.92
CA LEU A 10 13.20 -3.87 3.82
C LEU A 10 12.65 -3.26 5.12
N SER A 11 13.42 -2.39 5.78
CA SER A 11 12.99 -1.73 7.01
C SER A 11 11.68 -0.97 6.83
N PHE A 12 11.54 -0.27 5.70
CA PHE A 12 10.33 0.46 5.35
C PHE A 12 9.16 -0.46 4.97
N ALA A 13 9.43 -1.50 4.17
CA ALA A 13 8.47 -2.52 3.75
C ALA A 13 7.92 -3.33 4.93
N LEU A 14 8.73 -3.54 5.96
CA LEU A 14 8.34 -4.15 7.22
C LEU A 14 7.46 -3.19 8.03
N GLY A 15 7.90 -1.95 8.19
CA GLY A 15 7.26 -0.97 9.05
C GLY A 15 7.41 -1.32 10.53
N LYS A 16 7.03 -0.38 11.40
CA LYS A 16 7.09 -0.60 12.86
C LYS A 16 6.25 -1.83 13.23
N ASP A 17 6.87 -2.77 13.95
CA ASP A 17 6.27 -4.04 14.37
C ASP A 17 5.65 -4.85 13.22
N GLY A 18 6.16 -4.73 11.99
CA GLY A 18 5.61 -5.46 10.84
C GLY A 18 4.25 -4.94 10.34
N SER A 19 3.84 -3.74 10.77
CA SER A 19 2.54 -3.14 10.42
C SER A 19 2.35 -2.98 8.91
N THR A 20 3.35 -2.47 8.19
CA THR A 20 3.30 -2.30 6.73
C THR A 20 3.11 -3.64 6.02
N ARG A 21 3.90 -4.65 6.40
CA ARG A 21 3.78 -5.99 5.84
C ARG A 21 2.36 -6.55 6.01
N ARG A 22 1.84 -6.49 7.23
CA ARG A 22 0.51 -7.04 7.56
C ARG A 22 -0.62 -6.34 6.82
N LYS A 23 -0.58 -5.01 6.67
CA LYS A 23 -1.62 -4.30 5.90
C LYS A 23 -1.59 -4.65 4.41
N LEU A 24 -0.40 -4.74 3.81
CA LEU A 24 -0.25 -5.12 2.40
C LEU A 24 -0.72 -6.55 2.15
N ALA A 25 -0.34 -7.48 3.04
CA ALA A 25 -0.80 -8.86 3.01
C ALA A 25 -2.34 -8.94 3.06
N ARG A 26 -2.95 -8.25 4.03
CA ARG A 26 -4.40 -8.25 4.21
C ARG A 26 -5.15 -7.63 3.04
N ALA A 27 -4.73 -6.46 2.57
CA ALA A 27 -5.38 -5.75 1.46
C ALA A 27 -5.29 -6.52 0.14
N SER A 28 -4.18 -7.23 -0.09
CA SER A 28 -3.99 -8.00 -1.32
C SER A 28 -4.63 -9.40 -1.29
N GLY A 29 -4.97 -9.90 -0.09
CA GLY A 29 -5.31 -11.31 0.15
C GLY A 29 -4.10 -12.26 0.03
N CYS A 30 -2.89 -11.73 -0.14
CA CYS A 30 -1.68 -12.50 -0.37
C CYS A 30 -0.98 -12.83 0.95
N ILE A 31 -0.34 -13.99 1.03
CA ILE A 31 0.69 -14.26 2.02
C ILE A 31 1.94 -13.48 1.62
N LEU A 32 2.30 -12.46 2.41
CA LEU A 32 3.51 -11.64 2.22
C LEU A 32 4.44 -11.79 3.43
N GLU A 33 5.58 -12.43 3.22
CA GLU A 33 6.62 -12.63 4.23
C GLU A 33 7.98 -12.16 3.73
N TYR A 34 8.83 -11.70 4.65
CA TYR A 34 10.21 -11.31 4.34
C TYR A 34 11.16 -12.35 4.93
N VAL A 35 11.97 -12.98 4.07
CA VAL A 35 13.02 -13.94 4.49
C VAL A 35 14.35 -13.37 4.04
N GLY A 36 15.16 -12.97 5.02
CA GLY A 36 16.31 -12.10 4.77
C GLY A 36 15.87 -10.82 4.06
N ASN A 37 16.50 -10.53 2.92
CA ASN A 37 16.24 -9.33 2.12
C ASN A 37 15.31 -9.60 0.93
N VAL A 38 14.47 -10.63 1.00
CA VAL A 38 13.57 -11.00 -0.10
C VAL A 38 12.13 -11.06 0.40
N ALA A 39 11.25 -10.36 -0.30
CA ALA A 39 9.81 -10.48 -0.14
C ALA A 39 9.30 -11.69 -0.91
N TYR A 40 8.62 -12.59 -0.20
CA TYR A 40 7.91 -13.74 -0.74
C TYR A 40 6.42 -13.47 -0.73
N MET A 41 5.80 -13.64 -1.90
CA MET A 41 4.38 -13.45 -2.14
C MET A 41 3.77 -14.78 -2.60
N ALA A 42 2.83 -15.31 -1.83
CA ALA A 42 2.13 -16.57 -2.11
C ALA A 42 0.60 -16.38 -2.01
N GLY A 43 -0.14 -17.08 -2.88
CA GLY A 43 -1.57 -16.85 -3.09
C GLY A 43 -1.95 -17.10 -4.55
N THR A 44 -3.15 -16.72 -4.95
CA THR A 44 -3.58 -16.73 -6.37
C THR A 44 -2.78 -15.73 -7.21
N ILE A 45 -2.81 -15.87 -8.54
CA ILE A 45 -2.12 -14.93 -9.44
C ILE A 45 -2.57 -13.47 -9.18
N PRO A 46 -3.88 -13.17 -9.06
CA PRO A 46 -4.34 -11.83 -8.71
C PRO A 46 -3.83 -11.34 -7.35
N GLU A 47 -3.88 -12.16 -6.30
CA GLU A 47 -3.38 -11.80 -4.96
C GLU A 47 -1.89 -11.41 -5.00
N ARG A 48 -1.06 -12.22 -5.64
CA ARG A 48 0.38 -11.95 -5.77
C ARG A 48 0.65 -10.68 -6.58
N ARG A 49 -0.12 -10.45 -7.65
CA ARG A 49 -0.01 -9.23 -8.47
C ARG A 49 -0.40 -7.99 -7.66
N ARG A 50 -1.49 -8.03 -6.90
CA ARG A 50 -1.91 -6.94 -6.00
C ARG A 50 -0.83 -6.65 -4.96
N ALA A 51 -0.32 -7.68 -4.27
CA ALA A 51 0.74 -7.51 -3.28
C ALA A 51 2.00 -6.86 -3.87
N ARG A 52 2.42 -7.32 -5.06
CA ARG A 52 3.58 -6.74 -5.77
C ARG A 52 3.34 -5.28 -6.14
N ASP A 53 2.18 -4.97 -6.67
CA ASP A 53 1.83 -3.62 -7.10
C ASP A 53 1.77 -2.67 -5.88
N TYR A 54 1.08 -3.06 -4.81
CA TYR A 54 0.97 -2.24 -3.61
C TYR A 54 2.33 -2.00 -2.95
N LEU A 55 3.16 -3.05 -2.84
CA LEU A 55 4.52 -2.94 -2.31
C LEU A 55 5.37 -2.01 -3.19
N GLY A 56 5.27 -2.15 -4.53
CA GLY A 56 5.98 -1.30 -5.48
C GLY A 56 5.56 0.17 -5.42
N TRP A 57 4.27 0.47 -5.25
CA TRP A 57 3.80 1.84 -5.09
C TRP A 57 4.32 2.47 -3.79
N LEU A 58 4.28 1.70 -2.70
CA LEU A 58 4.80 2.13 -1.42
C LEU A 58 6.30 2.44 -1.51
N MET A 59 7.10 1.59 -2.16
CA MET A 59 8.54 1.85 -2.34
C MET A 59 8.79 3.10 -3.18
N ARG A 60 8.10 3.27 -4.31
CA ARG A 60 8.27 4.44 -5.19
C ARG A 60 7.87 5.75 -4.53
N GLN A 61 6.90 5.73 -3.61
CA GLN A 61 6.45 6.91 -2.89
C GLN A 61 7.56 7.54 -2.04
N ARG A 62 8.60 6.78 -1.66
CA ARG A 62 9.78 7.31 -0.97
C ARG A 62 10.63 8.22 -1.85
N THR A 63 10.65 7.93 -3.15
CA THR A 63 11.52 8.60 -4.13
C THR A 63 10.80 9.70 -4.90
N GLY A 64 9.48 9.78 -4.80
CA GLY A 64 8.70 10.85 -5.41
C GLY A 64 7.21 10.56 -5.51
N PRO A 65 6.45 11.47 -6.15
CA PRO A 65 5.03 11.30 -6.42
C PRO A 65 4.72 10.02 -7.19
N VAL A 66 3.63 9.33 -6.85
CA VAL A 66 3.23 8.09 -7.53
C VAL A 66 1.82 8.20 -8.08
N VAL A 67 1.70 8.17 -9.41
CA VAL A 67 0.41 8.04 -10.09
C VAL A 67 0.20 6.58 -10.44
N VAL A 68 -0.98 6.04 -10.10
CA VAL A 68 -1.35 4.65 -10.37
C VAL A 68 -2.22 4.62 -11.62
N ASP A 69 -1.94 3.69 -12.53
CA ASP A 69 -2.84 3.39 -13.64
C ASP A 69 -4.01 2.55 -13.12
N LEU A 70 -5.22 3.12 -13.19
CA LEU A 70 -6.45 2.52 -12.67
C LEU A 70 -7.15 1.63 -13.71
N THR A 71 -6.67 1.61 -14.95
CA THR A 71 -7.33 0.93 -16.06
C THR A 71 -7.50 -0.56 -15.79
N GLY A 72 -8.76 -1.03 -15.73
CA GLY A 72 -9.08 -2.44 -15.52
C GLY A 72 -8.83 -2.96 -14.09
N ARG A 73 -8.61 -2.09 -13.11
CA ARG A 73 -8.45 -2.48 -11.70
C ARG A 73 -9.80 -2.51 -11.00
N ALA A 74 -10.08 -3.62 -10.32
CA ALA A 74 -11.32 -3.86 -9.55
C ALA A 74 -11.06 -4.03 -8.05
N ASP A 75 -9.81 -3.86 -7.63
CA ASP A 75 -9.33 -4.09 -6.28
C ASP A 75 -9.17 -2.80 -5.46
N MET A 76 -9.77 -1.70 -5.90
CA MET A 76 -9.71 -0.42 -5.19
C MET A 76 -10.87 0.51 -5.53
N ASN A 77 -11.10 1.47 -4.65
CA ASN A 77 -11.95 2.63 -4.91
C ASN A 77 -11.11 3.91 -4.87
N VAL A 78 -11.47 4.89 -5.70
CA VAL A 78 -10.89 6.24 -5.69
C VAL A 78 -11.80 7.14 -4.88
N VAL A 79 -11.23 7.84 -3.89
CA VAL A 79 -11.94 8.78 -3.04
C VAL A 79 -11.31 10.15 -3.20
N GLU A 80 -12.10 11.12 -3.63
CA GLU A 80 -11.74 12.54 -3.61
C GLU A 80 -11.87 13.08 -2.18
N ILE A 81 -10.81 13.71 -1.69
CA ILE A 81 -10.72 14.27 -0.35
C ILE A 81 -10.94 15.79 -0.45
N PRO A 82 -12.02 16.32 0.13
CA PRO A 82 -12.24 17.76 0.21
C PRO A 82 -11.08 18.47 0.92
N GLU A 83 -10.81 19.71 0.50
CA GLU A 83 -9.70 20.52 0.99
C GLU A 83 -9.73 20.69 2.52
N GLU A 84 -10.91 20.93 3.06
CA GLU A 84 -11.19 21.06 4.49
C GLU A 84 -10.93 19.77 5.28
N MET A 85 -10.98 18.59 4.64
CA MET A 85 -10.77 17.30 5.30
C MET A 85 -9.32 16.81 5.26
N ARG A 86 -8.45 17.41 4.43
CA ARG A 86 -7.05 16.96 4.27
C ARG A 86 -6.28 16.92 5.59
N GLY A 87 -6.51 17.90 6.46
CA GLY A 87 -5.88 17.95 7.79
C GLY A 87 -6.31 16.81 8.74
N MET A 88 -7.48 16.21 8.52
CA MET A 88 -8.01 15.08 9.29
C MET A 88 -7.54 13.72 8.77
N MET A 89 -7.21 13.63 7.47
CA MET A 89 -6.69 12.42 6.82
C MET A 89 -5.21 12.17 7.13
N ARG A 90 -4.82 12.32 8.41
CA ARG A 90 -3.48 12.04 8.90
C ARG A 90 -3.22 10.54 8.88
N ALA A 91 -1.95 10.17 8.80
CA ALA A 91 -1.52 8.77 8.81
C ALA A 91 -2.08 7.95 9.98
N ALA A 92 -2.40 8.57 11.13
CA ALA A 92 -3.03 7.87 12.26
C ALA A 92 -4.47 7.42 11.97
N ALA A 93 -5.30 8.31 11.43
CA ALA A 93 -6.70 8.00 11.09
C ALA A 93 -6.76 6.94 9.98
N LEU A 94 -5.93 7.07 8.95
CA LEU A 94 -5.88 6.10 7.86
C LEU A 94 -5.43 4.72 8.34
N ARG A 95 -4.47 4.63 9.27
CA ARG A 95 -4.05 3.34 9.86
C ARG A 95 -5.18 2.63 10.59
N GLU A 96 -6.07 3.36 11.24
CA GLU A 96 -7.25 2.79 11.91
C GLU A 96 -8.23 2.24 10.88
N VAL A 97 -8.55 3.02 9.84
CA VAL A 97 -9.38 2.57 8.71
C VAL A 97 -8.78 1.31 8.08
N GLU A 98 -7.50 1.35 7.67
CA GLU A 98 -6.78 0.20 7.09
C GLU A 98 -6.88 -1.06 7.98
N ARG A 99 -6.78 -0.89 9.30
CA ARG A 99 -6.87 -2.00 10.26
C ARG A 99 -8.30 -2.53 10.40
N GLU A 100 -9.32 -1.69 10.39
CA GLU A 100 -10.71 -2.14 10.56
C GLU A 100 -11.22 -2.82 9.29
N THR A 101 -11.01 -2.19 8.14
CA THR A 101 -11.51 -2.67 6.84
C THR A 101 -10.61 -3.72 6.21
N GLY A 102 -9.34 -3.81 6.64
CA GLY A 102 -8.34 -4.66 5.99
C GLY A 102 -7.85 -4.11 4.66
N THR A 103 -7.99 -2.81 4.42
CA THR A 103 -7.55 -2.14 3.19
C THR A 103 -6.14 -1.56 3.32
N PHE A 104 -5.60 -1.13 2.19
CA PHE A 104 -4.39 -0.32 2.08
C PHE A 104 -4.77 1.02 1.47
N CYS A 105 -4.58 2.10 2.23
CA CYS A 105 -4.91 3.45 1.81
C CYS A 105 -3.66 4.13 1.25
N PHE A 106 -3.76 4.70 0.05
CA PHE A 106 -2.63 5.25 -0.69
C PHE A 106 -2.99 6.55 -1.41
N PHE A 107 -2.28 7.64 -1.11
CA PHE A 107 -2.46 8.90 -1.84
C PHE A 107 -1.79 8.85 -3.21
N GLN A 108 -2.53 9.24 -4.25
CA GLN A 108 -2.01 9.32 -5.61
C GLN A 108 -1.32 10.68 -5.85
N GLY A 109 -0.15 10.69 -6.46
CA GLY A 109 0.63 11.91 -6.70
C GLY A 109 1.50 12.25 -5.48
N ASP A 110 1.64 13.55 -5.19
CA ASP A 110 2.41 14.02 -4.05
C ASP A 110 1.56 13.94 -2.78
N THR A 111 2.02 13.17 -1.79
CA THR A 111 1.33 12.96 -0.52
C THR A 111 0.99 14.27 0.21
N GLY A 112 1.77 15.34 0.01
CA GLY A 112 1.54 16.63 0.66
C GLY A 112 0.40 17.45 0.04
N THR A 113 0.07 17.21 -1.23
CA THR A 113 -0.87 18.05 -2.00
C THR A 113 -1.99 17.27 -2.68
N SER A 114 -1.93 15.93 -2.67
CA SER A 114 -2.92 15.06 -3.28
C SER A 114 -4.31 15.21 -2.65
N SER A 115 -5.33 15.32 -3.51
CA SER A 115 -6.74 15.18 -3.13
C SER A 115 -7.27 13.76 -3.38
N GLN A 116 -6.50 12.86 -3.96
CA GLN A 116 -6.98 11.54 -4.38
C GLN A 116 -6.41 10.44 -3.48
N LEU A 117 -7.30 9.79 -2.74
CA LEU A 117 -7.00 8.62 -1.94
C LEU A 117 -7.50 7.35 -2.62
N LEU A 118 -6.59 6.42 -2.87
CA LEU A 118 -6.91 5.06 -3.28
C LEU A 118 -7.15 4.23 -2.01
N VAL A 119 -8.31 3.59 -1.92
CA VAL A 119 -8.62 2.60 -0.89
C VAL A 119 -8.56 1.23 -1.54
N CYS A 120 -7.45 0.54 -1.35
CA CYS A 120 -7.13 -0.73 -2.00
C CYS A 120 -7.52 -1.92 -1.11
N GLY A 121 -8.21 -2.91 -1.68
CA GLY A 121 -8.54 -4.17 -1.02
C GLY A 121 -9.99 -4.57 -1.25
N HIS A 122 -10.18 -5.76 -1.84
CA HIS A 122 -11.43 -6.51 -2.02
C HIS A 122 -11.13 -8.01 -2.15
#